data_AF-A0A4Q1SKT2-F1
#
_entry.id   AF-A0A4Q1SKT2-F1
#
_cell.length_a   1.000
_cell.length_b   1.000
_cell.length_c   1.000
_cell.angle_alpha   90.00
_cell.angle_beta   90.00
_cell.angle_gamma   90.00
#
_symmetry.space_group_name_H-M   'P 1'
#
loop_
_entity.id
_entity.type
_entity.pdbx_description
1 polymer ?
#
loop_
_entity_poly.entity_id
_entity_poly.type
_entity_poly.pdbx_seq_one_letter_code
_entity_poly.pdbx_strand_id
1 'polypeptide(L)'
;MQTLVPPPIEAPAKPHGPLKGRLGWALTPRALTLLVAGCLLAVPAFFHPRWIVAMLVWDALVLALAMLDAILLPTPAAITAGRRFDESPVLGQSTRITLSVTHTAPRILEVRLTDALHPYLDPLPATHTLQAFPRDPAQTSFTVTPNTRGDIALGQLFLRYRGTLQLAERWAVANLEQKIRVYPPLERSPENSALYLLRIRQIALQKRRLHLRGIGREFESLREYQRGDELRNVSWTATARRAKVITREFTTERSQQVWIVLDAGRLSRTAFELRTKAAQTSEESSTLQLTQLDQASGAAVALAQTVMQAGDKAALLVYGRSIQQQLPPASGPAHLRQFIDSLAQIRPESAEAAHLAAAARLKHLQRRRSLVLWITELADTARRPEVVDAAADLARRHLVLLILLIHPELDTLARREPNSVEEMFHSAAAVEVPERRRELIVRLRAQGVLVVETTAGSVQSDAINEYLEIKARGLI
;
A
#
# COMPACT_ATOMS: atom_id res chain seq x y z
N MET A 1 -15.85 -2.87 -12.42
CA MET A 1 -14.81 -2.02 -11.81
C MET A 1 -13.58 -2.91 -11.63
N GLN A 2 -12.45 -2.59 -12.27
CA GLN A 2 -11.21 -3.33 -12.02
C GLN A 2 -10.85 -3.18 -10.53
N THR A 3 -10.77 -4.31 -9.84
CA THR A 3 -10.36 -4.41 -8.44
C THR A 3 -8.91 -3.93 -8.30
N LEU A 4 -8.51 -3.44 -7.13
CA LEU A 4 -7.10 -3.14 -6.82
C LEU A 4 -6.24 -4.43 -6.77
N VAL A 5 -6.90 -5.59 -6.82
CA VAL A 5 -6.33 -6.93 -6.86
C VAL A 5 -5.68 -7.14 -8.24
N PRO A 6 -4.41 -7.60 -8.30
CA PRO A 6 -3.78 -7.98 -9.55
C PRO A 6 -4.63 -9.01 -10.32
N PRO A 7 -4.73 -8.90 -11.66
CA PRO A 7 -5.45 -9.89 -12.45
C PRO A 7 -4.80 -11.28 -12.30
N PRO A 8 -5.57 -12.37 -12.30
CA PRO A 8 -4.99 -13.71 -12.35
C PRO A 8 -4.23 -13.91 -13.65
N ILE A 9 -3.10 -14.60 -13.58
CA ILE A 9 -2.29 -14.96 -14.74
C ILE A 9 -2.17 -16.48 -14.84
N GLU A 10 -2.34 -17.01 -16.04
CA GLU A 10 -2.18 -18.43 -16.34
C GLU A 10 -1.31 -18.58 -17.60
N ALA A 11 -0.42 -19.56 -17.59
CA ALA A 11 0.44 -19.84 -18.73
C ALA A 11 0.73 -21.34 -18.87
N PRO A 12 0.83 -21.86 -20.10
CA PRO A 12 1.31 -23.21 -20.34
C PRO A 12 2.79 -23.32 -19.96
N ALA A 13 3.18 -24.44 -19.37
CA ALA A 13 4.55 -24.66 -18.93
C ALA A 13 5.47 -25.03 -20.12
N LYS A 14 6.72 -24.61 -20.03
CA LYS A 14 7.78 -24.86 -21.00
C LYS A 14 8.86 -25.74 -20.38
N PRO A 15 9.57 -26.56 -21.17
CA PRO A 15 10.68 -27.36 -20.66
C PRO A 15 11.77 -26.47 -20.06
N HIS A 16 12.29 -26.88 -18.91
CA HIS A 16 13.37 -26.19 -18.22
C HIS A 16 14.41 -27.20 -17.75
N GLY A 17 15.71 -26.84 -17.76
CA GLY A 17 16.77 -27.74 -17.31
C GLY A 17 18.19 -27.24 -17.65
N PRO A 18 19.22 -27.85 -17.05
CA PRO A 18 20.63 -27.40 -17.04
C PRO A 18 21.25 -27.39 -18.43
N LEU A 19 20.71 -28.18 -19.37
CA LEU A 19 21.13 -28.22 -20.77
C LEU A 19 20.16 -27.46 -21.69
N LYS A 20 19.71 -26.27 -21.28
CA LYS A 20 18.78 -25.40 -22.05
C LYS A 20 17.58 -26.19 -22.63
N GLY A 21 16.99 -27.08 -21.83
CA GLY A 21 15.79 -27.85 -22.20
C GLY A 21 16.00 -29.16 -22.96
N ARG A 22 17.25 -29.61 -23.23
CA ARG A 22 17.51 -30.89 -23.92
C ARG A 22 17.30 -32.14 -23.06
N LEU A 23 17.68 -32.10 -21.79
CA LEU A 23 17.29 -33.10 -20.78
C LEU A 23 16.44 -32.39 -19.73
N GLY A 24 15.12 -32.45 -19.91
CA GLY A 24 14.15 -31.94 -18.94
C GLY A 24 13.81 -32.93 -17.84
N TRP A 25 14.52 -34.05 -17.71
CA TRP A 25 14.22 -35.13 -16.77
C TRP A 25 15.43 -35.50 -15.92
N ALA A 26 15.17 -35.98 -14.71
CA ALA A 26 16.18 -36.44 -13.76
C ALA A 26 15.68 -37.69 -13.01
N LEU A 27 16.61 -38.52 -12.55
CA LEU A 27 16.32 -39.62 -11.64
C LEU A 27 15.96 -39.05 -10.26
N THR A 28 14.93 -39.62 -9.64
CA THR A 28 14.53 -39.23 -8.29
C THR A 28 15.44 -39.87 -7.24
N PRO A 29 15.41 -39.39 -5.98
CA PRO A 29 16.07 -40.07 -4.87
C PRO A 29 15.66 -41.55 -4.74
N ARG A 30 14.43 -41.91 -5.08
CA ARG A 30 13.95 -43.31 -5.05
C ARG A 30 14.68 -44.17 -6.08
N ALA A 31 14.81 -43.70 -7.32
CA ALA A 31 15.58 -44.42 -8.34
C ALA A 31 17.05 -44.58 -7.92
N LEU A 32 17.66 -43.53 -7.36
CA LEU A 32 19.02 -43.60 -6.83
C LEU A 32 19.15 -44.60 -5.68
N THR A 33 18.19 -44.64 -4.75
CA THR A 33 18.20 -45.64 -3.66
C THR A 33 18.06 -47.07 -4.16
N LEU A 34 17.28 -47.31 -5.22
CA LEU A 34 17.14 -48.63 -5.83
C LEU A 34 18.42 -49.07 -6.54
N LEU A 35 19.14 -48.16 -7.19
CA LEU A 35 20.45 -48.44 -7.78
C LEU A 35 21.50 -48.73 -6.70
N VAL A 36 21.52 -47.95 -5.61
CA VAL A 36 22.41 -48.22 -4.46
C VAL A 36 22.08 -49.56 -3.80
N ALA A 37 20.81 -49.92 -3.69
CA ALA A 37 20.41 -51.25 -3.23
C ALA A 37 20.88 -52.37 -4.18
N GLY A 38 20.94 -52.09 -5.48
CA GLY A 38 21.59 -52.95 -6.47
C GLY A 38 23.04 -53.24 -6.13
N CYS A 39 23.82 -52.22 -5.77
CA CYS A 39 25.21 -52.40 -5.34
C CYS A 39 25.39 -53.33 -4.13
N LEU A 40 24.40 -53.44 -3.24
CA LEU A 40 24.46 -54.40 -2.12
C LEU A 40 24.45 -55.86 -2.61
N LEU A 41 23.90 -56.14 -3.80
CA LEU A 41 23.97 -57.45 -4.46
C LEU A 41 25.39 -57.79 -4.94
N ALA A 42 26.34 -56.84 -4.92
CA ALA A 42 27.75 -57.13 -5.16
C ALA A 42 28.43 -57.81 -3.95
N VAL A 43 27.88 -57.73 -2.73
CA VAL A 43 28.49 -58.35 -1.54
C VAL A 43 28.55 -59.88 -1.65
N PRO A 44 27.48 -60.59 -2.08
CA PRO A 44 27.58 -62.02 -2.36
C PRO A 44 28.45 -62.38 -3.59
N ALA A 45 28.80 -61.42 -4.44
CA ALA A 45 29.63 -61.65 -5.62
C ALA A 45 31.08 -62.03 -5.28
N PHE A 46 31.56 -61.67 -4.09
CA PHE A 46 32.85 -62.14 -3.57
C PHE A 46 32.91 -63.67 -3.44
N PHE A 47 31.76 -64.33 -3.26
CA PHE A 47 31.66 -65.78 -3.11
C PHE A 47 31.23 -66.49 -4.40
N HIS A 48 30.37 -65.86 -5.20
CA HIS A 48 29.92 -66.41 -6.48
C HIS A 48 29.74 -65.33 -7.57
N PRO A 49 30.47 -65.42 -8.70
CA PRO A 49 30.40 -64.42 -9.78
C PRO A 49 29.01 -64.16 -10.38
N ARG A 50 28.07 -65.10 -10.26
CA ARG A 50 26.68 -64.96 -10.73
C ARG A 50 25.94 -63.75 -10.14
N TRP A 51 26.33 -63.28 -8.97
CA TRP A 51 25.72 -62.11 -8.33
C TRP A 51 26.08 -60.79 -9.02
N ILE A 52 27.20 -60.73 -9.76
CA ILE A 52 27.52 -59.57 -10.62
C ILE A 52 26.47 -59.45 -11.72
N VAL A 53 26.11 -60.57 -12.35
CA VAL A 53 25.06 -60.60 -13.39
C VAL A 53 23.71 -60.21 -12.78
N ALA A 54 23.38 -60.70 -11.58
CA ALA A 54 22.15 -60.31 -10.88
C ALA A 54 22.09 -58.81 -10.57
N MET A 55 23.19 -58.19 -10.14
CA MET A 55 23.31 -56.75 -9.93
C MET A 55 23.08 -55.98 -11.24
N LEU A 56 23.76 -56.36 -12.33
CA LEU A 56 23.60 -55.70 -13.63
C LEU A 56 22.17 -55.82 -14.17
N VAL A 57 21.53 -56.98 -13.99
CA VAL A 57 20.12 -57.19 -14.36
C VAL A 57 19.18 -56.31 -13.53
N TRP A 58 19.44 -56.18 -12.23
CA TRP A 58 18.69 -55.29 -11.34
C TRP A 58 18.83 -53.82 -11.76
N ASP A 59 20.06 -53.34 -11.97
CA ASP A 59 20.31 -51.95 -12.38
C ASP A 59 19.69 -51.66 -13.74
N ALA A 60 19.81 -52.59 -14.69
CA ALA A 60 19.16 -52.49 -15.99
C ALA A 60 17.63 -52.43 -15.86
N LEU A 61 17.03 -53.22 -14.96
CA LEU A 61 15.60 -53.20 -14.69
C LEU A 61 15.17 -51.85 -14.08
N VAL A 62 15.90 -51.33 -13.09
CA VAL A 62 15.62 -50.03 -12.47
C VAL A 62 15.73 -48.90 -13.49
N LEU A 63 16.77 -48.90 -14.32
CA LEU A 63 16.95 -47.92 -15.39
C LEU A 63 15.85 -48.03 -16.45
N ALA A 64 15.45 -49.24 -16.85
CA ALA A 64 14.35 -49.45 -17.78
C ALA A 64 13.02 -48.93 -17.22
N LEU A 65 12.72 -49.19 -15.95
CA LEU A 65 11.53 -48.66 -15.26
C LEU A 65 11.57 -47.14 -15.13
N ALA A 66 12.73 -46.55 -14.82
CA ALA A 66 12.89 -45.10 -14.75
C ALA A 66 12.75 -44.44 -16.13
N MET A 67 13.26 -45.06 -17.19
CA MET A 67 13.10 -44.61 -18.57
C MET A 67 11.63 -44.69 -19.00
N LEU A 68 10.95 -45.77 -18.68
CA LEU A 68 9.51 -45.94 -18.93
C LEU A 68 8.69 -44.87 -18.17
N ASP A 69 9.01 -44.60 -16.90
CA ASP A 69 8.38 -43.53 -16.12
C ASP A 69 8.63 -42.14 -16.77
N ALA A 70 9.85 -41.87 -17.23
CA ALA A 70 10.22 -40.62 -17.90
C ALA A 70 9.53 -40.40 -19.25
N ILE A 71 9.30 -41.47 -20.03
CA ILE A 71 8.58 -41.43 -21.30
C ILE A 71 7.08 -41.21 -21.06
N LEU A 72 6.53 -41.83 -20.01
CA LEU A 72 5.12 -41.71 -19.64
C LEU A 72 4.76 -40.36 -19.00
N LEU A 73 5.75 -39.61 -18.50
CA LEU A 73 5.52 -38.25 -18.00
C LEU A 73 5.03 -37.34 -19.14
N PRO A 74 3.97 -36.54 -18.92
CA PRO A 74 3.46 -35.62 -19.94
C PRO A 74 4.50 -34.59 -20.33
N THR A 75 4.38 -34.06 -21.55
CA THR A 75 5.20 -32.92 -21.98
C THR A 75 4.84 -31.69 -21.14
N PRO A 76 5.79 -30.77 -20.88
CA PRO A 76 5.54 -29.57 -20.09
C PRO A 76 4.36 -28.73 -20.64
N ALA A 77 4.21 -28.68 -21.96
CA ALA A 77 3.14 -27.92 -22.61
C ALA A 77 1.72 -28.44 -22.32
N ALA A 78 1.58 -29.67 -21.81
CA ALA A 78 0.30 -30.23 -21.39
C ALA A 78 -0.10 -29.82 -19.96
N ILE A 79 0.75 -29.04 -19.28
CA ILE A 79 0.52 -28.51 -17.94
C ILE A 79 0.32 -27.00 -18.05
N THR A 80 -0.78 -26.50 -17.51
CA THR A 80 -1.05 -25.07 -17.36
C THR A 80 -0.97 -24.73 -15.89
N ALA A 81 -0.22 -23.68 -15.55
CA ALA A 81 -0.11 -23.20 -14.18
C ALA A 81 -0.57 -21.75 -14.08
N GLY A 82 -1.06 -21.37 -12.90
CA GLY A 82 -1.60 -20.04 -12.65
C GLY A 82 -1.21 -19.46 -11.30
N ARG A 83 -1.22 -18.14 -11.22
CA ARG A 83 -1.04 -17.36 -9.99
C ARG A 83 -2.21 -16.39 -9.84
N ARG A 84 -2.87 -16.42 -8.68
CA ARG A 84 -3.94 -15.49 -8.31
C ARG A 84 -3.67 -14.86 -6.95
N PHE A 85 -3.95 -13.57 -6.83
CA PHE A 85 -4.01 -12.85 -5.56
C PHE A 85 -5.45 -12.84 -5.08
N ASP A 86 -5.69 -13.22 -3.82
CA ASP A 86 -7.05 -13.18 -3.26
C ASP A 86 -7.42 -11.75 -2.85
N GLU A 87 -6.42 -10.94 -2.46
CA GLU A 87 -6.57 -9.54 -2.06
C GLU A 87 -5.51 -8.64 -2.70
N SER A 88 -5.72 -7.32 -2.60
CA SER A 88 -4.75 -6.32 -3.06
C SER A 88 -3.56 -6.27 -2.09
N PRO A 89 -2.31 -6.39 -2.58
CA PRO A 89 -1.13 -6.29 -1.72
C PRO A 89 -1.05 -4.93 -1.04
N VAL A 90 -1.04 -4.92 0.28
CA VAL A 90 -0.90 -3.72 1.12
C VAL A 90 0.37 -3.84 1.95
N LEU A 91 1.14 -2.76 2.04
CA LEU A 91 2.35 -2.71 2.85
C LEU A 91 2.07 -3.15 4.29
N GLY A 92 2.85 -4.12 4.77
CA GLY A 92 2.73 -4.66 6.13
C GLY A 92 1.50 -5.51 6.41
N GLN A 93 0.67 -5.82 5.40
CA GLN A 93 -0.48 -6.72 5.55
C GLN A 93 -0.26 -8.03 4.79
N SER A 94 -0.53 -9.13 5.49
CA SER A 94 -0.52 -10.47 4.93
C SER A 94 -1.51 -10.60 3.78
N THR A 95 -1.01 -10.99 2.60
CA THR A 95 -1.81 -11.23 1.40
C THR A 95 -1.66 -12.68 0.98
N ARG A 96 -2.79 -13.35 0.68
CA ARG A 96 -2.80 -14.73 0.22
C ARG A 96 -2.62 -14.82 -1.29
N ILE A 97 -1.67 -15.65 -1.71
CA ILE A 97 -1.42 -16.01 -3.11
C ILE A 97 -1.83 -17.47 -3.30
N THR A 98 -2.65 -17.72 -4.31
CA THR A 98 -3.08 -19.07 -4.71
C THR A 98 -2.38 -19.44 -6.01
N LEU A 99 -1.68 -20.58 -6.00
CA LEU A 99 -1.13 -21.21 -7.19
C LEU A 99 -2.06 -22.33 -7.65
N SER A 100 -2.29 -22.41 -8.95
CA SER A 100 -3.09 -23.46 -9.59
C SER A 100 -2.25 -24.24 -10.59
N VAL A 101 -2.51 -25.54 -10.70
CA VAL A 101 -1.95 -26.41 -11.73
C VAL A 101 -3.06 -27.26 -12.31
N THR A 102 -3.15 -27.29 -13.63
CA THR A 102 -4.06 -28.15 -14.38
C THR A 102 -3.26 -28.93 -15.43
N HIS A 103 -3.65 -30.17 -15.69
CA HIS A 103 -3.06 -30.96 -16.78
C HIS A 103 -4.09 -31.87 -17.43
N THR A 104 -3.82 -32.25 -18.68
CA THR A 104 -4.70 -33.11 -19.47
C THR A 104 -4.30 -34.59 -19.45
N ALA A 105 -3.15 -34.93 -18.86
CA ALA A 105 -2.65 -36.31 -18.79
C ALA A 105 -3.59 -37.23 -17.98
N PRO A 106 -3.78 -38.51 -18.38
CA PRO A 106 -4.71 -39.45 -17.76
C PRO A 106 -4.15 -40.11 -16.48
N ARG A 107 -3.21 -39.46 -15.78
CA ARG A 107 -2.55 -40.01 -14.58
C ARG A 107 -2.39 -38.93 -13.52
N ILE A 108 -2.30 -39.32 -12.26
CA ILE A 108 -2.04 -38.39 -11.14
C ILE A 108 -0.58 -37.96 -11.19
N LEU A 109 -0.33 -36.66 -11.01
CA LEU A 109 1.01 -36.10 -10.92
C LEU A 109 1.26 -35.54 -9.53
N GLU A 110 2.40 -35.86 -8.93
CA GLU A 110 2.91 -35.11 -7.79
C GLU A 110 3.69 -33.92 -8.32
N VAL A 111 3.22 -32.70 -8.08
CA VAL A 111 3.81 -31.46 -8.59
C VAL A 111 4.38 -30.66 -7.43
N ARG A 112 5.67 -30.30 -7.53
CA ARG A 112 6.34 -29.35 -6.66
C ARG A 112 6.43 -28.01 -7.35
N LEU A 113 5.99 -26.97 -6.66
CA LEU A 113 5.93 -25.60 -7.11
C LEU A 113 6.88 -24.71 -6.30
N THR A 114 7.64 -23.88 -6.99
CA THR A 114 8.45 -22.84 -6.37
C THR A 114 8.21 -21.54 -7.14
N ASP A 115 7.62 -20.56 -6.46
CA ASP A 115 7.25 -19.30 -7.08
C ASP A 115 8.37 -18.27 -6.99
N ALA A 116 8.76 -17.65 -8.11
CA ALA A 116 9.81 -16.63 -8.10
C ALA A 116 9.24 -15.27 -7.71
N LEU A 117 8.98 -15.08 -6.42
CA LEU A 117 8.54 -13.81 -5.87
C LEU A 117 9.70 -12.83 -5.70
N HIS A 118 9.37 -11.53 -5.71
CA HIS A 118 10.33 -10.47 -5.43
C HIS A 118 10.75 -10.52 -3.94
N PRO A 119 12.02 -10.24 -3.57
CA PRO A 119 12.48 -10.17 -2.18
C PRO A 119 11.77 -9.16 -1.26
N TYR A 120 10.84 -8.38 -1.82
CA TYR A 120 10.01 -7.46 -1.04
C TYR A 120 8.74 -8.12 -0.49
N LEU A 121 8.51 -9.38 -0.85
CA LEU A 121 7.44 -10.23 -0.33
C LEU A 121 8.07 -11.27 0.59
N ASP A 122 7.74 -11.20 1.88
CA ASP A 122 8.29 -12.05 2.93
C ASP A 122 7.19 -12.95 3.54
N PRO A 123 7.44 -14.21 3.93
CA PRO A 123 8.62 -14.99 3.59
C PRO A 123 8.74 -15.24 2.09
N LEU A 124 9.98 -15.36 1.61
CA LEU A 124 10.22 -15.96 0.29
C LEU A 124 9.57 -17.34 0.25
N PRO A 125 8.80 -17.66 -0.79
CA PRO A 125 7.91 -18.81 -0.77
C PRO A 125 8.70 -20.11 -0.70
N ALA A 126 8.27 -20.99 0.22
CA ALA A 126 8.77 -22.35 0.30
C ALA A 126 8.33 -23.17 -0.92
N THR A 127 8.96 -24.33 -1.13
CA THR A 127 8.50 -25.25 -2.17
C THR A 127 7.21 -25.94 -1.72
N HIS A 128 6.13 -25.77 -2.47
CA HIS A 128 4.84 -26.40 -2.19
C HIS A 128 4.68 -27.69 -2.98
N THR A 129 4.12 -28.73 -2.37
CA THR A 129 3.84 -30.00 -3.07
C THR A 129 2.34 -30.23 -3.12
N LEU A 130 1.82 -30.60 -4.29
CA LEU A 130 0.41 -30.89 -4.51
C LEU A 130 0.24 -32.13 -5.40
N GLN A 131 -0.87 -32.84 -5.22
CA GLN A 131 -1.27 -33.92 -6.13
C GLN A 131 -2.27 -33.35 -7.14
N ALA A 132 -1.89 -33.36 -8.41
CA ALA A 132 -2.73 -32.94 -9.51
C ALA A 132 -3.44 -34.16 -10.12
N PHE A 133 -4.78 -34.11 -10.11
CA PHE A 133 -5.62 -35.13 -10.73
C PHE A 133 -5.88 -34.78 -12.20
N PRO A 134 -6.11 -35.79 -13.06
CA PRO A 134 -6.44 -35.56 -14.46
C PRO A 134 -7.61 -34.57 -14.64
N ARG A 135 -7.36 -33.46 -15.35
CA ARG A 135 -8.35 -32.44 -15.71
C ARG A 135 -9.00 -31.70 -14.53
N ASP A 136 -8.47 -31.84 -13.32
CA ASP A 136 -8.96 -31.14 -12.13
C ASP A 136 -7.91 -30.10 -11.67
N PRO A 137 -8.28 -28.81 -11.48
CA PRO A 137 -7.36 -27.80 -10.97
C PRO A 137 -6.95 -28.09 -9.52
N ALA A 138 -5.72 -28.56 -9.35
CA ALA A 138 -5.12 -28.65 -8.03
C ALA A 138 -4.56 -27.28 -7.62
N GLN A 139 -4.83 -26.88 -6.38
CA GLN A 139 -4.50 -25.55 -5.86
C GLN A 139 -3.75 -25.65 -4.54
N THR A 140 -2.85 -24.70 -4.32
CA THR A 140 -2.20 -24.49 -3.02
C THR A 140 -2.14 -22.99 -2.76
N SER A 141 -2.26 -22.59 -1.51
CA SER A 141 -2.18 -21.18 -1.12
C SER A 141 -1.14 -20.98 -0.04
N PHE A 142 -0.49 -19.82 -0.09
CA PHE A 142 0.45 -19.38 0.92
C PHE A 142 0.29 -17.87 1.13
N THR A 143 0.84 -17.39 2.23
CA THR A 143 0.70 -16.00 2.68
C THR A 143 2.04 -15.30 2.60
N VAL A 144 2.04 -14.07 2.07
CA VAL A 144 3.22 -13.19 2.05
C VAL A 144 2.85 -11.79 2.54
N THR A 145 3.78 -11.11 3.19
CA THR A 145 3.70 -9.74 3.65
C THR A 145 4.64 -8.87 2.79
N PRO A 146 4.11 -7.85 2.11
CA PRO A 146 4.95 -6.86 1.43
C PRO A 146 5.68 -5.98 2.45
N ASN A 147 6.99 -5.84 2.31
CA ASN A 147 7.83 -4.96 3.14
C ASN A 147 8.11 -3.60 2.49
N THR A 148 7.84 -3.46 1.19
CA THR A 148 8.12 -2.23 0.43
C THR A 148 6.93 -1.91 -0.47
N ARG A 149 6.47 -0.64 -0.45
CA ARG A 149 5.37 -0.19 -1.33
C ARG A 149 5.79 -0.05 -2.79
N GLY A 150 4.81 0.15 -3.66
CA GLY A 150 4.98 0.51 -5.06
C GLY A 150 4.98 -0.67 -6.01
N ASP A 151 5.43 -0.39 -7.23
CA ASP A 151 5.41 -1.38 -8.31
C ASP A 151 6.53 -2.41 -8.13
N ILE A 152 6.19 -3.69 -8.13
CA ILE A 152 7.14 -4.81 -8.08
C ILE A 152 6.87 -5.79 -9.24
N ALA A 153 7.94 -6.31 -9.81
CA ALA A 153 7.87 -7.35 -10.83
C ALA A 153 7.97 -8.73 -10.18
N LEU A 154 7.03 -9.61 -10.50
CA LEU A 154 7.06 -11.01 -10.10
C LEU A 154 7.62 -11.84 -11.25
N GLY A 155 8.32 -12.92 -10.90
CA GLY A 155 8.97 -13.80 -11.85
C GLY A 155 8.10 -14.99 -12.27
N GLN A 156 8.78 -16.00 -12.78
CA GLN A 156 8.22 -17.23 -13.31
C GLN A 156 7.86 -18.23 -12.21
N LEU A 157 7.04 -19.23 -12.53
CA LEU A 157 6.73 -20.33 -11.63
C LEU A 157 7.50 -21.57 -12.07
N PHE A 158 8.32 -22.12 -11.16
CA PHE A 158 9.08 -23.34 -11.40
C PHE A 158 8.29 -24.55 -10.96
N LEU A 159 8.23 -25.58 -11.81
CA LEU A 159 7.51 -26.82 -11.58
C LEU A 159 8.47 -28.01 -11.69
N ARG A 160 8.36 -28.94 -10.75
CA ARG A 160 8.95 -30.28 -10.85
C ARG A 160 7.86 -31.30 -10.63
N TYR A 161 7.62 -32.19 -11.59
CA TYR A 161 6.52 -33.14 -11.47
C TYR A 161 6.95 -34.59 -11.69
N ARG A 162 6.24 -35.49 -11.02
CA ARG A 162 6.51 -36.94 -10.96
C ARG A 162 5.22 -37.71 -11.22
N GLY A 163 5.37 -38.89 -11.83
CA GLY A 163 4.29 -39.84 -12.00
C GLY A 163 4.11 -40.72 -10.75
N THR A 164 3.28 -41.76 -10.88
CA THR A 164 2.97 -42.68 -9.78
C THR A 164 4.14 -43.56 -9.35
N LEU A 165 5.04 -43.93 -10.28
CA LEU A 165 6.23 -44.75 -9.97
C LEU A 165 7.28 -43.93 -9.20
N GLN A 166 7.27 -42.61 -9.32
CA GLN A 166 8.20 -41.69 -8.68
C GLN A 166 9.68 -42.04 -8.93
N LEU A 167 10.03 -42.61 -10.08
CA LEU A 167 11.39 -42.97 -10.46
C LEU A 167 12.06 -41.89 -11.31
N ALA A 168 11.26 -41.20 -12.13
CA ALA A 168 11.68 -40.04 -12.89
C ALA A 168 10.92 -38.79 -12.47
N GLU A 169 11.57 -37.65 -12.59
CA GLU A 169 10.95 -36.33 -12.46
C GLU A 169 11.26 -35.49 -13.69
N ARG A 170 10.35 -34.58 -14.02
CA ARG A 170 10.51 -33.63 -15.13
C ARG A 170 10.40 -32.20 -14.64
N TRP A 171 11.21 -31.32 -15.22
CA TRP A 171 11.31 -29.91 -14.87
C TRP A 171 10.62 -29.04 -15.93
N ALA A 172 9.83 -28.09 -15.46
CA ALA A 172 9.10 -27.17 -16.30
C ALA A 172 9.01 -25.79 -15.66
N VAL A 173 8.74 -24.78 -16.48
CA VAL A 173 8.59 -23.39 -16.05
C VAL A 173 7.38 -22.78 -16.74
N ALA A 174 6.48 -22.17 -15.97
CA ALA A 174 5.38 -21.36 -16.50
C ALA A 174 5.75 -19.88 -16.41
N ASN A 175 5.60 -19.16 -17.53
CA ASN A 175 5.86 -17.73 -17.56
C ASN A 175 4.71 -16.94 -16.93
N LEU A 176 4.78 -16.75 -15.62
CA LEU A 176 3.82 -15.97 -14.84
C LEU A 176 4.40 -14.60 -14.44
N GLU A 177 5.28 -14.04 -15.29
CA GLU A 177 5.81 -12.70 -15.10
C GLU A 177 4.68 -11.67 -15.12
N GLN A 178 4.56 -10.91 -14.04
CA GLN A 178 3.55 -9.87 -13.92
C GLN A 178 4.04 -8.73 -13.02
N LYS A 179 3.60 -7.52 -13.34
CA LYS A 179 3.85 -6.34 -12.53
C LYS A 179 2.68 -6.12 -11.58
N ILE A 180 2.92 -6.15 -10.28
CA ILE A 180 1.92 -5.87 -9.25
C ILE A 180 2.25 -4.58 -8.52
N ARG A 181 1.26 -3.99 -7.87
CA ARG A 181 1.40 -2.77 -7.09
C ARG A 181 1.08 -3.06 -5.63
N VAL A 182 2.01 -2.68 -4.75
CA VAL A 182 1.84 -2.71 -3.29
C VAL A 182 1.37 -1.34 -2.85
N TYR A 183 0.23 -1.28 -2.18
CA TYR A 183 -0.40 -0.02 -1.77
C TYR A 183 0.07 0.44 -0.38
N PRO A 184 -0.08 1.74 -0.06
CA PRO A 184 0.13 2.30 1.28
C PRO A 184 -0.58 1.50 2.38
N PRO A 185 -0.07 1.54 3.63
CA PRO A 185 -0.76 0.92 4.76
C PRO A 185 -2.13 1.58 4.92
N LEU A 186 -3.19 0.78 4.74
CA LEU A 186 -4.56 1.23 4.92
C LEU A 186 -5.07 0.59 6.20
N GLU A 187 -5.37 1.39 7.21
CA GLU A 187 -5.98 0.87 8.42
C GLU A 187 -7.40 0.39 8.11
N ARG A 188 -7.55 -0.94 7.95
CA ARG A 188 -8.83 -1.60 7.67
C ARG A 188 -9.57 -1.90 8.98
N SER A 189 -9.75 -0.90 9.84
CA SER A 189 -10.66 -1.05 10.99
C SER A 189 -12.08 -0.67 10.54
N PRO A 190 -12.98 -1.66 10.35
CA PRO A 190 -14.36 -1.37 9.97
C PRO A 190 -15.10 -0.55 11.03
N GLU A 191 -14.73 -0.71 12.30
CA GLU A 191 -15.30 0.03 13.43
C GLU A 191 -15.02 1.54 13.31
N ASN A 192 -13.75 1.92 13.13
CA ASN A 192 -13.35 3.32 12.96
C ASN A 192 -14.01 3.94 11.73
N SER A 193 -14.06 3.20 10.62
CA SER A 193 -14.70 3.64 9.38
C SER A 193 -16.20 3.93 9.58
N ALA A 194 -16.91 3.09 10.32
CA ALA A 194 -18.32 3.30 10.65
C ALA A 194 -18.52 4.53 11.56
N LEU A 195 -17.66 4.72 12.56
CA LEU A 195 -17.71 5.89 13.45
C LEU A 195 -17.50 7.20 12.69
N TYR A 196 -16.55 7.26 11.76
CA TYR A 196 -16.34 8.45 10.93
C TYR A 196 -17.55 8.73 10.03
N LEU A 197 -18.16 7.71 9.44
CA LEU A 197 -19.38 7.85 8.65
C LEU A 197 -20.55 8.39 9.48
N LEU A 198 -20.73 7.90 10.70
CA LEU A 198 -21.74 8.42 11.62
C LEU A 198 -21.49 9.91 11.96
N ARG A 199 -20.23 10.27 12.27
CA ARG A 199 -19.85 11.64 12.57
C ARG A 199 -20.06 12.58 11.39
N ILE A 200 -19.73 12.16 10.17
CA ILE A 200 -20.01 12.92 8.93
C ILE A 200 -21.51 13.18 8.79
N ARG A 201 -22.35 12.15 8.98
CA ARG A 201 -23.82 12.29 8.90
C ARG A 201 -24.35 13.24 9.98
N GLN A 202 -23.84 13.15 11.21
CA GLN A 202 -24.22 14.06 12.29
C GLN A 202 -23.87 15.51 11.96
N ILE A 203 -22.66 15.78 11.48
CA ILE A 203 -22.23 17.12 11.05
C ILE A 203 -23.15 17.65 9.95
N ALA A 204 -23.46 16.82 8.95
CA ALA A 204 -24.38 17.19 7.88
C ALA A 204 -25.79 17.54 8.40
N LEU A 205 -26.31 16.78 9.37
CA LEU A 205 -27.61 17.05 10.01
C LEU A 205 -27.59 18.33 10.85
N GLN A 206 -26.55 18.56 11.64
CA GLN A 206 -26.38 19.77 12.44
C GLN A 206 -26.32 21.00 11.54
N LYS A 207 -25.52 20.96 10.46
CA LYS A 207 -25.47 22.04 9.48
C LYS A 207 -26.81 22.28 8.82
N ARG A 208 -27.56 21.24 8.44
CA ARG A 208 -28.93 21.40 7.89
C ARG A 208 -29.88 22.07 8.88
N ARG A 209 -29.80 21.74 10.17
CA ARG A 209 -30.65 22.36 11.22
C ARG A 209 -30.29 23.82 11.48
N LEU A 210 -29.01 24.19 11.31
CA LEU A 210 -28.50 25.55 11.48
C LEU A 210 -28.68 26.45 10.23
N HIS A 211 -29.22 25.95 9.11
CA HIS A 211 -29.46 26.78 7.92
C HIS A 211 -30.60 27.78 8.17
N LEU A 212 -30.24 28.99 8.60
CA LEU A 212 -30.97 30.21 8.28
C LEU A 212 -30.85 30.44 6.77
N ARG A 213 -31.98 30.46 6.05
CA ARG A 213 -32.06 30.75 4.61
C ARG A 213 -31.35 32.08 4.29
N GLY A 214 -30.47 32.10 3.28
CA GLY A 214 -29.91 33.35 2.72
C GLY A 214 -28.42 33.64 2.97
N ILE A 215 -27.69 32.80 3.70
CA ILE A 215 -26.26 32.98 4.00
C ILE A 215 -25.44 31.97 3.20
N GLY A 216 -25.23 32.26 1.91
CA GLY A 216 -24.50 31.38 1.00
C GLY A 216 -23.68 32.15 -0.02
N ARG A 217 -22.82 31.45 -0.78
CA ARG A 217 -22.07 32.02 -1.92
C ARG A 217 -22.43 31.36 -3.25
N GLU A 218 -23.08 30.19 -3.22
CA GLU A 218 -23.48 29.46 -4.42
C GLU A 218 -24.91 29.85 -4.79
N PHE A 219 -25.15 30.34 -6.01
CA PHE A 219 -26.48 30.72 -6.46
C PHE A 219 -27.42 29.50 -6.48
N GLU A 220 -28.53 29.57 -5.77
CA GLU A 220 -29.53 28.50 -5.70
C GLU A 220 -30.72 28.80 -6.61
N SER A 221 -31.35 29.97 -6.40
CA SER A 221 -32.59 30.31 -7.11
C SER A 221 -32.80 31.83 -7.20
N LEU A 222 -33.76 32.24 -8.04
CA LEU A 222 -34.28 33.61 -8.04
C LEU A 222 -35.65 33.61 -7.37
N ARG A 223 -35.85 34.51 -6.40
CA ARG A 223 -37.18 34.74 -5.79
C ARG A 223 -37.56 36.21 -5.78
N GLU A 224 -38.85 36.47 -5.54
CA GLU A 224 -39.34 37.81 -5.31
C GLU A 224 -38.76 38.38 -4.01
N TYR A 225 -38.34 39.64 -4.07
CA TYR A 225 -37.77 40.38 -2.95
C TYR A 225 -38.79 40.49 -1.81
N GLN A 226 -38.35 40.21 -0.59
CA GLN A 226 -39.10 40.45 0.63
C GLN A 226 -38.44 41.56 1.43
N ARG A 227 -39.25 42.34 2.16
CA ARG A 227 -38.74 43.35 3.08
C ARG A 227 -37.85 42.68 4.14
N GLY A 228 -36.58 43.05 4.16
CA GLY A 228 -35.55 42.42 5.00
C GLY A 228 -34.42 41.78 4.19
N ASP A 229 -34.62 41.56 2.89
CA ASP A 229 -33.57 41.10 1.99
C ASP A 229 -32.51 42.19 1.77
N GLU A 230 -31.24 41.80 1.76
CA GLU A 230 -30.15 42.73 1.49
C GLU A 230 -30.17 43.21 0.03
N LEU A 231 -30.15 44.53 -0.17
CA LEU A 231 -30.17 45.16 -1.50
C LEU A 231 -29.02 44.70 -2.41
N ARG A 232 -27.87 44.30 -1.86
CA ARG A 232 -26.73 43.78 -2.65
C ARG A 232 -27.06 42.47 -3.39
N ASN A 233 -28.04 41.72 -2.92
CA ASN A 233 -28.43 40.43 -3.51
C ASN A 233 -29.49 40.60 -4.61
N VAL A 234 -29.99 41.82 -4.84
CA VAL A 234 -30.98 42.12 -5.89
C VAL A 234 -30.37 41.93 -7.28
N SER A 235 -31.08 41.19 -8.13
CA SER A 235 -30.73 41.01 -9.53
C SER A 235 -31.44 42.03 -10.38
N TRP A 236 -30.85 43.21 -10.55
CA TRP A 236 -31.42 44.30 -11.37
C TRP A 236 -31.75 43.84 -12.80
N THR A 237 -30.93 42.97 -13.38
CA THR A 237 -31.19 42.37 -14.71
C THR A 237 -32.44 41.48 -14.73
N ALA A 238 -32.69 40.69 -13.68
CA ALA A 238 -33.87 39.86 -13.58
C ALA A 238 -35.12 40.68 -13.24
N THR A 239 -34.97 41.70 -12.38
CA THR A 239 -36.01 42.67 -12.04
C THR A 239 -36.53 43.41 -13.28
N ALA A 240 -35.63 43.86 -14.15
CA ALA A 240 -35.99 44.54 -15.40
C ALA A 240 -36.82 43.67 -16.36
N ARG A 241 -36.63 42.34 -16.34
CA ARG A 241 -37.38 41.41 -17.21
C ARG A 241 -38.72 40.98 -16.63
N ARG A 242 -38.84 40.90 -15.30
CA ARG A 242 -40.01 40.33 -14.61
C ARG A 242 -40.97 41.38 -14.04
N ALA A 243 -40.69 42.67 -14.23
CA ALA A 243 -41.46 43.81 -13.71
C ALA A 243 -41.73 43.77 -12.19
N LYS A 244 -40.94 42.97 -11.46
CA LYS A 244 -41.03 42.73 -10.01
C LYS A 244 -39.61 42.63 -9.47
N VAL A 245 -39.36 43.10 -8.25
CA VAL A 245 -38.01 43.10 -7.66
C VAL A 245 -37.60 41.66 -7.34
N ILE A 246 -36.50 41.19 -7.96
CA ILE A 246 -36.00 39.82 -7.81
C ILE A 246 -34.69 39.81 -7.02
N THR A 247 -34.62 38.97 -5.99
CA THR A 247 -33.43 38.72 -5.17
C THR A 247 -32.83 37.36 -5.55
N ARG A 248 -31.48 37.28 -5.55
CA ARG A 248 -30.76 36.00 -5.68
C ARG A 248 -30.75 35.31 -4.33
N GLU A 249 -31.20 34.06 -4.27
CA GLU A 249 -30.95 33.19 -3.13
C GLU A 249 -29.61 32.49 -3.32
N PHE A 250 -28.81 32.49 -2.26
CA PHE A 250 -27.55 31.79 -2.21
C PHE A 250 -27.63 30.68 -1.17
N THR A 251 -27.07 29.52 -1.52
CA THR A 251 -26.89 28.36 -0.66
C THR A 251 -25.42 28.23 -0.27
N THR A 252 -25.18 27.49 0.81
CA THR A 252 -23.82 27.17 1.26
C THR A 252 -23.13 26.30 0.20
N GLU A 253 -21.90 26.63 -0.18
CA GLU A 253 -21.11 25.88 -1.16
C GLU A 253 -21.05 24.39 -0.74
N ARG A 254 -21.58 23.51 -1.59
CA ARG A 254 -21.82 22.10 -1.22
C ARG A 254 -20.58 21.21 -1.28
N SER A 255 -19.48 21.66 -1.87
CA SER A 255 -18.30 20.82 -2.11
C SER A 255 -17.01 21.62 -1.97
N GLN A 256 -16.41 21.56 -0.78
CA GLN A 256 -15.16 22.26 -0.50
C GLN A 256 -13.99 21.56 -1.20
N GLN A 257 -12.98 22.33 -1.61
CA GLN A 257 -11.74 21.77 -2.15
C GLN A 257 -10.75 21.58 -1.00
N VAL A 258 -10.27 20.35 -0.83
CA VAL A 258 -9.34 19.95 0.22
C VAL A 258 -8.08 19.41 -0.43
N TRP A 259 -6.96 20.11 -0.24
CA TRP A 259 -5.65 19.68 -0.69
C TRP A 259 -4.96 18.89 0.41
N ILE A 260 -4.59 17.66 0.12
CA ILE A 260 -3.73 16.84 0.96
C ILE A 260 -2.31 16.97 0.40
N VAL A 261 -1.41 17.53 1.20
CA VAL A 261 -0.05 17.87 0.83
C VAL A 261 0.90 17.02 1.66
N LEU A 262 1.74 16.23 0.98
CA LEU A 262 2.70 15.33 1.64
C LEU A 262 4.13 15.74 1.34
N ASP A 263 4.93 15.80 2.40
CA ASP A 263 6.38 15.88 2.32
C ASP A 263 7.00 14.49 2.10
N ALA A 264 7.77 14.35 1.02
CA ALA A 264 8.56 13.18 0.65
C ALA A 264 10.07 13.48 0.62
N GLY A 265 10.55 14.49 1.34
CA GLY A 265 11.96 14.82 1.49
C GLY A 265 12.71 13.91 2.47
N ARG A 266 13.89 14.36 2.89
CA ARG A 266 14.83 13.62 3.73
C ARG A 266 14.22 13.15 5.06
N LEU A 267 13.47 14.00 5.75
CA LEU A 267 12.90 13.68 7.07
C LEU A 267 11.89 12.53 7.00
N SER A 268 11.10 12.48 5.92
CA SER A 268 10.10 11.43 5.68
C SER A 268 10.71 10.03 5.41
N ARG A 269 12.04 9.93 5.25
CA ARG A 269 12.76 8.65 5.17
C ARG A 269 12.87 7.93 6.50
N THR A 270 12.69 8.63 7.62
CA THR A 270 12.90 8.04 8.93
C THR A 270 12.00 6.81 9.07
N ALA A 271 12.64 5.65 9.22
CA ALA A 271 11.99 4.38 9.41
C ALA A 271 11.77 4.17 10.91
N PHE A 272 10.63 3.61 11.26
CA PHE A 272 10.29 3.24 12.61
C PHE A 272 9.87 1.79 12.63
N GLU A 273 10.20 1.12 13.72
CA GLU A 273 9.67 -0.19 14.02
C GLU A 273 8.25 -0.01 14.54
N LEU A 274 7.25 -0.29 13.70
CA LEU A 274 5.91 -0.49 14.20
C LEU A 274 5.73 -1.96 14.56
N ARG A 275 5.45 -2.21 15.84
CA ARG A 275 4.87 -3.49 16.25
C ARG A 275 3.44 -3.55 15.72
N THR A 276 3.24 -4.19 14.59
CA THR A 276 1.90 -4.49 14.13
C THR A 276 1.31 -5.54 15.08
N LYS A 277 0.13 -5.25 15.65
CA LYS A 277 -0.71 -6.28 16.26
C LYS A 277 -1.26 -7.14 15.12
N ALA A 278 -0.42 -7.99 14.54
CA ALA A 278 -0.89 -9.00 13.61
C ALA A 278 -1.98 -9.81 14.33
N ALA A 279 -3.10 -9.99 13.63
CA ALA A 279 -4.37 -10.48 14.16
C ALA A 279 -4.19 -11.71 15.06
N GLN A 280 -4.98 -11.73 16.14
CA GLN A 280 -5.19 -12.77 17.16
C GLN A 280 -4.92 -14.23 16.72
N THR A 281 -3.67 -14.62 16.48
CA THR A 281 -3.18 -16.00 16.58
C THR A 281 -1.65 -15.98 16.56
N SER A 282 -1.05 -16.40 17.67
CA SER A 282 0.36 -16.85 17.82
C SER A 282 1.51 -15.89 17.45
N GLU A 283 2.03 -15.23 18.50
CA GLU A 283 3.45 -15.07 18.92
C GLU A 283 4.58 -14.57 18.00
N GLU A 284 4.37 -14.25 16.72
CA GLU A 284 5.43 -13.60 15.93
C GLU A 284 5.06 -12.15 15.59
N SER A 285 5.45 -11.22 16.47
CA SER A 285 5.50 -9.80 16.12
C SER A 285 6.57 -9.60 15.04
N SER A 286 6.17 -9.69 13.77
CA SER A 286 7.03 -9.29 12.66
C SER A 286 7.30 -7.78 12.76
N THR A 287 8.57 -7.43 12.96
CA THR A 287 9.00 -6.04 13.01
C THR A 287 8.98 -5.46 11.60
N LEU A 288 7.92 -4.73 11.25
CA LEU A 288 7.83 -4.01 9.98
C LEU A 288 8.46 -2.63 10.13
N GLN A 289 9.52 -2.39 9.34
CA GLN A 289 10.09 -1.06 9.20
C GLN A 289 9.23 -0.23 8.26
N LEU A 290 8.44 0.68 8.82
CA LEU A 290 7.60 1.61 8.06
C LEU A 290 8.24 2.99 8.07
N THR A 291 8.30 3.65 6.92
CA THR A 291 8.77 5.05 6.87
C THR A 291 7.66 6.00 7.30
N GLN A 292 8.02 7.19 7.77
CA GLN A 292 7.04 8.27 7.98
C GLN A 292 6.22 8.55 6.72
N LEU A 293 6.84 8.50 5.54
CA LEU A 293 6.13 8.66 4.27
C LEU A 293 5.08 7.57 4.04
N ASP A 294 5.36 6.32 4.45
CA ASP A 294 4.37 5.24 4.36
C ASP A 294 3.14 5.56 5.21
N GLN A 295 3.33 5.97 6.46
CA GLN A 295 2.22 6.32 7.35
C GLN A 295 1.47 7.56 6.89
N ALA A 296 2.19 8.61 6.46
CA ALA A 296 1.60 9.80 5.87
C ALA A 296 0.78 9.47 4.61
N SER A 297 1.24 8.52 3.79
CA SER A 297 0.51 8.07 2.60
C SER A 297 -0.74 7.26 2.97
N GLY A 298 -0.70 6.44 4.02
CA GLY A 298 -1.87 5.76 4.57
C GLY A 298 -2.93 6.74 5.07
N ALA A 299 -2.50 7.71 5.90
CA ALA A 299 -3.35 8.80 6.37
C ALA A 299 -3.93 9.63 5.22
N ALA A 300 -3.15 9.90 4.17
CA ALA A 300 -3.63 10.63 3.00
C ALA A 300 -4.73 9.89 2.24
N VAL A 301 -4.64 8.56 2.07
CA VAL A 301 -5.74 7.79 1.47
C VAL A 301 -6.98 7.87 2.34
N ALA A 302 -6.84 7.66 3.65
CA ALA A 302 -7.96 7.67 4.58
C ALA A 302 -8.64 9.05 4.63
N LEU A 303 -7.86 10.13 4.69
CA LEU A 303 -8.33 11.51 4.57
C LEU A 303 -9.07 11.72 3.25
N ALA A 304 -8.51 11.30 2.12
CA ALA A 304 -9.15 11.46 0.81
C ALA A 304 -10.51 10.73 0.76
N GLN A 305 -10.58 9.52 1.33
CA GLN A 305 -11.84 8.78 1.46
C GLN A 305 -12.85 9.55 2.32
N THR A 306 -12.45 10.01 3.51
CA THR A 306 -13.34 10.76 4.41
C THR A 306 -13.81 12.07 3.79
N VAL A 307 -12.92 12.82 3.13
CA VAL A 307 -13.22 14.06 2.41
C VAL A 307 -14.28 13.82 1.34
N MET A 308 -14.09 12.81 0.50
CA MET A 308 -15.05 12.47 -0.56
C MET A 308 -16.39 11.96 0.01
N GLN A 309 -16.36 11.15 1.07
CA GLN A 309 -17.57 10.69 1.77
C GLN A 309 -18.34 11.85 2.41
N ALA A 310 -17.64 12.88 2.87
CA ALA A 310 -18.22 14.09 3.41
C ALA A 310 -18.77 15.05 2.33
N GLY A 311 -18.68 14.71 1.04
CA GLY A 311 -19.18 15.52 -0.08
C GLY A 311 -18.18 16.54 -0.64
N ASP A 312 -16.96 16.58 -0.12
CA ASP A 312 -15.90 17.48 -0.57
C ASP A 312 -15.07 16.86 -1.70
N LYS A 313 -14.21 17.67 -2.32
CA LYS A 313 -13.26 17.25 -3.36
C LYS A 313 -11.87 17.14 -2.78
N ALA A 314 -11.24 15.98 -2.92
CA ALA A 314 -9.86 15.77 -2.49
C ALA A 314 -8.89 16.03 -3.65
N ALA A 315 -7.79 16.72 -3.35
CA ALA A 315 -6.65 16.96 -4.23
C ALA A 315 -5.37 16.46 -3.56
N LEU A 316 -4.36 16.13 -4.35
CA LEU A 316 -3.08 15.61 -3.86
C LEU A 316 -1.92 16.47 -4.38
N LEU A 317 -0.99 16.80 -3.51
CA LEU A 317 0.34 17.30 -3.88
C LEU A 317 1.40 16.56 -3.06
N VAL A 318 2.28 15.82 -3.72
CA VAL A 318 3.43 15.18 -3.07
C VAL A 318 4.70 15.77 -3.65
N TYR A 319 5.60 16.20 -2.77
CA TYR A 319 6.84 16.87 -3.15
C TYR A 319 8.01 16.38 -2.29
N GLY A 320 9.19 16.31 -2.87
CA GLY A 320 10.48 16.30 -2.17
C GLY A 320 11.27 17.53 -2.58
N ARG A 321 12.46 17.36 -3.15
CA ARG A 321 13.16 18.46 -3.82
C ARG A 321 12.43 18.94 -5.08
N SER A 322 11.65 18.04 -5.69
CA SER A 322 10.77 18.32 -6.82
C SER A 322 9.37 17.74 -6.59
N ILE A 323 8.39 18.16 -7.39
CA ILE A 323 7.03 17.58 -7.33
C ILE A 323 7.06 16.15 -7.86
N GLN A 324 6.62 15.18 -7.06
CA GLN A 324 6.52 13.77 -7.47
C GLN A 324 5.15 13.43 -8.03
N GLN A 325 4.08 13.85 -7.35
CA GLN A 325 2.69 13.55 -7.73
C GLN A 325 1.81 14.77 -7.52
N GLN A 326 0.86 14.96 -8.43
CA GLN A 326 -0.10 16.05 -8.36
C GLN A 326 -1.45 15.61 -8.94
N LEU A 327 -2.51 15.69 -8.16
CA LEU A 327 -3.87 15.41 -8.60
C LEU A 327 -4.78 16.59 -8.26
N PRO A 328 -5.52 17.18 -9.23
CA PRO A 328 -6.43 18.27 -8.97
C PRO A 328 -7.66 17.82 -8.13
N PRO A 329 -8.41 18.77 -7.53
CA PRO A 329 -9.57 18.43 -6.71
C PRO A 329 -10.68 17.75 -7.51
N ALA A 330 -11.00 16.51 -7.14
CA ALA A 330 -12.16 15.79 -7.65
C ALA A 330 -12.72 14.84 -6.58
N SER A 331 -13.78 14.11 -6.92
CA SER A 331 -14.46 13.17 -6.02
C SER A 331 -14.94 11.95 -6.81
N GLY A 332 -15.32 10.89 -6.10
CA GLY A 332 -15.84 9.65 -6.66
C GLY A 332 -14.81 8.51 -6.72
N PRO A 333 -15.28 7.28 -7.01
CA PRO A 333 -14.48 6.06 -6.87
C PRO A 333 -13.30 5.99 -7.84
N ALA A 334 -13.45 6.50 -9.06
CA ALA A 334 -12.36 6.54 -10.04
C ALA A 334 -11.22 7.48 -9.59
N HIS A 335 -11.57 8.64 -9.02
CA HIS A 335 -10.60 9.59 -8.51
C HIS A 335 -9.90 9.05 -7.26
N LEU A 336 -10.63 8.40 -6.35
CA LEU A 336 -10.04 7.73 -5.20
C LEU A 336 -9.02 6.66 -5.63
N ARG A 337 -9.32 5.89 -6.67
CA ARG A 337 -8.36 4.91 -7.21
C ARG A 337 -7.10 5.60 -7.74
N GLN A 338 -7.24 6.66 -8.54
CA GLN A 338 -6.09 7.44 -9.02
C GLN A 338 -5.25 8.02 -7.87
N PHE A 339 -5.92 8.43 -6.78
CA PHE A 339 -5.28 8.91 -5.56
C PHE A 339 -4.42 7.83 -4.89
N ILE A 340 -4.99 6.64 -4.69
CA ILE A 340 -4.30 5.47 -4.13
C ILE A 340 -3.14 5.04 -5.04
N ASP A 341 -3.35 4.98 -6.35
CA ASP A 341 -2.35 4.62 -7.34
C ASP A 341 -1.17 5.59 -7.37
N SER A 342 -1.43 6.89 -7.17
CA SER A 342 -0.39 7.92 -7.10
C SER A 342 0.43 7.78 -5.82
N LEU A 343 -0.23 7.56 -4.68
CA LEU A 343 0.43 7.37 -3.38
C LEU A 343 1.22 6.07 -3.29
N ALA A 344 0.84 5.02 -4.02
CA ALA A 344 1.65 3.81 -4.10
C ALA A 344 3.03 4.05 -4.74
N GLN A 345 3.16 5.07 -5.59
CA GLN A 345 4.37 5.31 -6.39
C GLN A 345 5.35 6.31 -5.75
N ILE A 346 4.92 7.07 -4.74
CA ILE A 346 5.79 8.09 -4.12
C ILE A 346 6.96 7.44 -3.39
N ARG A 347 8.11 8.09 -3.37
CA ARG A 347 9.33 7.60 -2.70
C ARG A 347 9.96 8.72 -1.87
N PRO A 348 10.54 8.41 -0.70
CA PRO A 348 11.18 9.44 0.08
C PRO A 348 12.55 9.76 -0.55
N GLU A 349 12.87 11.04 -0.66
CA GLU A 349 14.10 11.54 -1.28
C GLU A 349 15.22 11.70 -0.24
N SER A 350 16.49 11.56 -0.65
CA SER A 350 17.62 11.87 0.23
C SER A 350 17.79 13.36 0.51
N ALA A 351 17.23 14.22 -0.35
CA ALA A 351 17.38 15.66 -0.30
C ALA A 351 16.30 16.32 0.58
N GLU A 352 16.60 17.52 1.08
CA GLU A 352 15.61 18.35 1.76
C GLU A 352 14.43 18.69 0.84
N ALA A 353 13.24 18.78 1.45
CA ALA A 353 12.03 19.12 0.73
C ALA A 353 12.00 20.61 0.39
N ALA A 354 11.60 20.95 -0.83
CA ALA A 354 11.49 22.34 -1.28
C ALA A 354 10.13 22.94 -0.91
N HIS A 355 9.92 23.24 0.38
CA HIS A 355 8.61 23.66 0.92
C HIS A 355 8.05 24.94 0.26
N LEU A 356 8.89 25.96 0.00
CA LEU A 356 8.45 27.19 -0.66
C LEU A 356 8.03 26.94 -2.11
N ALA A 357 8.75 26.06 -2.82
CA ALA A 357 8.41 25.68 -4.19
C ALA A 357 7.07 24.93 -4.23
N ALA A 358 6.83 24.03 -3.27
CA ALA A 358 5.55 23.33 -3.13
C ALA A 358 4.39 24.30 -2.82
N ALA A 359 4.58 25.24 -1.89
CA ALA A 359 3.59 26.27 -1.58
C ALA A 359 3.28 27.17 -2.78
N ALA A 360 4.31 27.63 -3.50
CA ALA A 360 4.15 28.42 -4.72
C ALA A 360 3.39 27.64 -5.80
N ARG A 361 3.71 26.35 -5.98
CA ARG A 361 3.00 25.46 -6.90
C ARG A 361 1.54 25.29 -6.50
N LEU A 362 1.25 25.06 -5.23
CA LEU A 362 -0.12 24.94 -4.71
C LEU A 362 -0.93 26.21 -4.98
N LYS A 363 -0.38 27.40 -4.70
CA LYS A 363 -1.04 28.70 -4.96
C LYS A 363 -1.37 28.92 -6.44
N HIS A 364 -0.55 28.38 -7.34
CA HIS A 364 -0.82 28.43 -8.78
C HIS A 364 -1.98 27.51 -9.17
N LEU A 365 -2.02 26.30 -8.61
CA LEU A 365 -3.08 25.31 -8.87
C LEU A 365 -4.42 25.72 -8.25
N GLN A 366 -4.37 26.28 -7.05
CA GLN A 366 -5.52 26.57 -6.22
C GLN A 366 -5.68 28.09 -6.05
N ARG A 367 -6.42 28.69 -6.98
CA ARG A 367 -6.64 30.14 -7.01
C ARG A 367 -7.66 30.62 -5.98
N ARG A 368 -8.62 29.77 -5.61
CA ARG A 368 -9.66 30.07 -4.61
C ARG A 368 -9.25 29.54 -3.23
N ARG A 369 -9.79 30.13 -2.17
CA ARG A 369 -9.62 29.63 -0.80
C ARG A 369 -10.03 28.15 -0.73
N SER A 370 -9.24 27.35 -0.02
CA SER A 370 -9.40 25.91 0.13
C SER A 370 -8.87 25.47 1.50
N LEU A 371 -9.16 24.23 1.89
CA LEU A 371 -8.46 23.57 2.99
C LEU A 371 -7.14 23.02 2.47
N VAL A 372 -6.07 23.16 3.24
CA VAL A 372 -4.78 22.53 2.98
C VAL A 372 -4.41 21.72 4.21
N LEU A 373 -4.46 20.40 4.06
CA LEU A 373 -4.02 19.41 5.05
C LEU A 373 -2.58 19.04 4.70
N TRP A 374 -1.62 19.62 5.40
CA TRP A 374 -0.20 19.45 5.10
C TRP A 374 0.48 18.54 6.12
N ILE A 375 0.79 17.31 5.71
CA ILE A 375 1.50 16.33 6.53
C ILE A 375 3.00 16.46 6.27
N THR A 376 3.75 16.79 7.32
CA THR A 376 5.19 17.07 7.24
C THR A 376 5.84 16.87 8.60
N GLU A 377 7.16 16.79 8.62
CA GLU A 377 7.96 16.91 9.85
C GLU A 377 8.54 18.33 9.96
N LEU A 378 8.89 18.77 11.17
CA LEU A 378 9.60 20.03 11.38
C LEU A 378 11.07 19.75 11.64
N ALA A 379 11.93 20.19 10.71
CA ALA A 379 13.37 20.07 10.87
C ALA A 379 13.85 20.80 12.13
N ASP A 380 14.60 20.10 12.98
CA ASP A 380 15.27 20.71 14.12
C ASP A 380 16.60 21.32 13.67
N THR A 381 16.55 22.56 13.22
CA THR A 381 17.74 23.30 12.77
C THR A 381 17.83 24.63 13.49
N ALA A 382 19.05 25.16 13.64
CA ALA A 382 19.28 26.47 14.25
C ALA A 382 18.65 27.63 13.46
N ARG A 383 18.33 27.42 12.18
CA ARG A 383 17.62 28.38 11.33
C ARG A 383 16.11 28.08 11.36
N ARG A 384 15.31 29.13 11.18
CA ARG A 384 13.87 28.99 10.94
C ARG A 384 13.62 27.98 9.81
N PRO A 385 12.85 26.90 10.05
CA PRO A 385 12.56 25.91 9.01
C PRO A 385 11.74 26.53 7.88
N GLU A 386 12.09 26.20 6.63
CA GLU A 386 11.44 26.74 5.42
C GLU A 386 9.92 26.46 5.38
N VAL A 387 9.49 25.33 5.95
CA VAL A 387 8.08 24.96 6.06
C VAL A 387 7.25 25.99 6.83
N VAL A 388 7.84 26.70 7.81
CA VAL A 388 7.14 27.71 8.59
C VAL A 388 6.78 28.90 7.71
N ASP A 389 7.72 29.35 6.87
CA ASP A 389 7.50 30.47 5.95
C ASP A 389 6.52 30.09 4.83
N ALA A 390 6.65 28.86 4.32
CA ALA A 390 5.74 28.32 3.31
C ALA A 390 4.30 28.18 3.83
N ALA A 391 4.11 27.66 5.05
CA ALA A 391 2.80 27.54 5.69
C ALA A 391 2.16 28.91 5.94
N ALA A 392 2.95 29.88 6.42
CA ALA A 392 2.49 31.25 6.62
C ALA A 392 2.09 31.94 5.30
N ASP A 393 2.82 31.71 4.21
CA ASP A 393 2.45 32.24 2.89
C ASP A 393 1.15 31.61 2.35
N LEU A 394 0.95 30.31 2.55
CA LEU A 394 -0.30 29.62 2.20
C LEU A 394 -1.49 30.13 3.03
N ALA A 395 -1.29 30.36 4.32
CA ALA A 395 -2.33 30.82 5.25
C ALA A 395 -2.93 32.19 4.88
N ARG A 396 -2.21 33.00 4.10
CA ARG A 396 -2.75 34.27 3.57
C ARG A 396 -3.98 34.09 2.68
N ARG A 397 -4.14 32.91 2.06
CA ARG A 397 -5.26 32.61 1.14
C ARG A 397 -6.09 31.40 1.57
N HIS A 398 -5.44 30.36 2.08
CA HIS A 398 -6.04 29.07 2.38
C HIS A 398 -6.17 28.87 3.89
N LEU A 399 -7.09 28.02 4.31
CA LEU A 399 -7.05 27.51 5.68
C LEU A 399 -6.03 26.37 5.70
N VAL A 400 -4.93 26.53 6.44
CA VAL A 400 -3.85 25.55 6.52
C VAL A 400 -3.95 24.82 7.85
N LEU A 401 -4.04 23.49 7.79
CA LEU A 401 -3.79 22.59 8.91
C LEU A 401 -2.47 21.89 8.66
N LEU A 402 -1.48 22.20 9.49
CA LEU A 402 -0.19 21.55 9.51
C LEU A 402 -0.26 20.34 10.46
N ILE A 403 -0.08 19.15 9.91
CA ILE A 403 -0.06 17.87 10.63
C ILE A 403 1.41 17.50 10.81
N LEU A 404 1.94 17.77 11.99
CA LEU A 404 3.35 17.59 12.33
C LEU A 404 3.57 16.19 12.90
N LEU A 405 4.40 15.41 12.20
CA LEU A 405 4.86 14.11 12.67
C LEU A 405 5.90 14.31 13.78
N ILE A 406 5.71 13.64 14.93
CA ILE A 406 6.65 13.67 16.06
C ILE A 406 7.26 12.30 16.31
N HIS A 407 8.51 12.30 16.80
CA HIS A 407 9.22 11.08 17.21
C HIS A 407 9.01 10.87 18.71
N PRO A 408 8.36 9.77 19.13
CA PRO A 408 8.16 9.49 20.56
C PRO A 408 9.48 9.22 21.31
N GLU A 409 10.54 8.86 20.59
CA GLU A 409 11.87 8.59 21.16
C GLU A 409 12.57 9.84 21.72
N LEU A 410 12.22 11.03 21.24
CA LEU A 410 12.76 12.29 21.79
C LEU A 410 12.32 12.48 23.25
N ASP A 411 11.06 12.16 23.58
CA ASP A 411 10.53 12.29 24.94
C ASP A 411 11.16 11.26 25.89
N THR A 412 11.50 10.07 25.40
CA THR A 412 12.16 9.04 26.22
C THR A 412 13.61 9.40 26.48
N LEU A 413 14.33 9.94 25.49
CA LEU A 413 15.69 10.46 25.64
C LEU A 413 15.74 11.66 26.60
N ALA A 414 14.78 12.58 26.52
CA ALA A 414 14.70 13.74 27.40
C ALA A 414 14.50 13.37 28.88
N ARG A 415 13.87 12.22 29.17
CA ARG A 415 13.58 11.74 30.54
C ARG A 415 14.65 10.83 31.12
N ARG A 416 15.61 10.37 30.31
CA ARG A 416 16.64 9.43 30.75
C ARG A 416 17.73 10.16 31.54
N GLU A 417 18.08 9.63 32.71
CA GLU A 417 19.25 10.11 33.46
C GLU A 417 20.53 9.73 32.72
N PRO A 418 21.37 10.70 32.33
CA PRO A 418 22.59 10.43 31.58
C PRO A 418 23.69 9.90 32.52
N ASN A 419 24.34 8.81 32.11
CA ASN A 419 25.46 8.19 32.85
C ASN A 419 26.84 8.57 32.27
N SER A 420 26.87 9.33 31.18
CA SER A 420 28.10 9.80 30.53
C SER A 420 27.95 11.25 30.06
N VAL A 421 29.09 11.91 29.79
CA VAL A 421 29.11 13.27 29.23
C VAL A 421 28.43 13.32 27.86
N GLU A 422 28.61 12.28 27.04
CA GLU A 422 27.96 12.16 25.73
C GLU A 422 26.43 12.00 25.88
N GLU A 423 25.98 11.14 26.80
CA GLU A 423 24.55 11.01 27.11
C GLU A 423 23.97 12.31 27.68
N MET A 424 24.76 13.10 28.43
CA MET A 424 24.34 14.40 28.93
C MET A 424 24.10 15.39 27.79
N PHE A 425 24.96 15.42 26.77
CA PHE A 425 24.72 16.25 25.57
C PHE A 425 23.47 15.81 24.80
N HIS A 426 23.25 14.50 24.64
CA HIS A 426 22.04 13.98 23.99
C HIS A 426 20.76 14.31 24.77
N SER A 427 20.77 14.15 26.10
CA SER A 427 19.64 14.50 26.97
C SER A 427 19.36 16.00 26.95
N ALA A 428 20.40 16.85 27.05
CA ALA A 428 20.25 18.31 26.96
C ALA A 428 19.65 18.75 25.62
N ALA A 429 20.13 18.17 24.50
CA ALA A 429 19.54 18.43 23.19
C ALA A 429 18.08 17.97 23.14
N ALA A 430 17.76 16.77 23.62
CA ALA A 430 16.40 16.22 23.67
C ALA A 430 15.43 17.07 24.50
N VAL A 431 15.91 17.83 25.49
CA VAL A 431 15.13 18.82 26.25
C VAL A 431 14.95 20.14 25.49
N GLU A 432 15.95 20.57 24.70
CA GLU A 432 15.90 21.83 23.95
C GLU A 432 15.02 21.76 22.70
N VAL A 433 15.03 20.63 21.97
CA VAL A 433 14.26 20.46 20.71
C VAL A 433 12.75 20.75 20.91
N PRO A 434 12.07 20.18 21.92
CA PRO A 434 10.65 20.41 22.14
C PRO A 434 10.32 21.88 22.45
N GLU A 435 11.16 22.57 23.22
CA GLU A 435 10.94 23.98 23.56
C GLU A 435 11.03 24.88 22.34
N ARG A 436 12.07 24.73 21.51
CA ARG A 436 12.17 25.47 20.24
C ARG A 436 10.98 25.19 19.32
N ARG A 437 10.52 23.94 19.27
CA ARG A 437 9.34 23.56 18.49
C ARG A 437 8.07 24.24 19.00
N ARG A 438 7.85 24.29 20.33
CA ARG A 438 6.70 24.99 20.93
C ARG A 438 6.65 26.45 20.51
N GLU A 439 7.80 27.15 20.54
CA GLU A 439 7.86 28.54 20.08
C GLU A 439 7.46 28.70 18.61
N LEU A 440 7.93 27.81 17.74
CA LEU A 440 7.58 27.82 16.31
C LEU A 440 6.08 27.57 16.10
N ILE A 441 5.49 26.64 16.86
CA ILE A 441 4.04 26.33 16.80
C ILE A 441 3.21 27.52 17.28
N VAL A 442 3.59 28.18 18.38
CA VAL A 442 2.92 29.39 18.87
C VAL A 442 2.92 30.48 17.81
N ARG A 443 4.07 30.69 17.14
CA ARG A 443 4.18 31.66 16.04
C ARG A 443 3.31 31.29 14.84
N LEU A 444 3.29 30.02 14.43
CA LEU A 444 2.43 29.53 13.35
C LEU A 444 0.95 29.76 13.65
N ARG A 445 0.51 29.46 14.88
CA ARG A 445 -0.86 29.70 15.33
C ARG A 445 -1.21 31.19 15.31
N ALA A 446 -0.29 32.05 15.74
CA ALA A 446 -0.46 33.51 15.66
C ALA A 446 -0.58 34.02 14.20
N GLN A 447 -0.04 33.28 13.23
CA GLN A 447 -0.16 33.56 11.80
C GLN A 447 -1.40 32.92 11.14
N GLY A 448 -2.28 32.29 11.92
CA GLY A 448 -3.54 31.70 11.43
C GLY A 448 -3.39 30.29 10.87
N VAL A 449 -2.25 29.63 11.08
CA VAL A 449 -2.04 28.21 10.73
C VAL A 449 -2.56 27.33 11.88
N LEU A 450 -3.43 26.39 11.56
CA LEU A 450 -3.83 25.34 12.51
C LEU A 450 -2.71 24.31 12.57
N VAL A 451 -2.40 23.80 13.77
CA VAL A 451 -1.30 22.84 13.96
C VAL A 451 -1.75 21.73 14.89
N VAL A 452 -1.61 20.49 14.41
CA VAL A 452 -1.77 19.25 15.18
C VAL A 452 -0.45 18.49 15.19
N GLU A 453 0.00 18.07 16.36
CA GLU A 453 1.15 17.19 16.54
C GLU A 453 0.65 15.76 16.69
N THR A 454 1.25 14.82 15.96
CA THR A 454 0.79 13.42 15.92
C THR A 454 1.95 12.45 15.70
N THR A 455 1.79 11.23 16.17
CA THR A 455 2.78 10.17 15.96
C THR A 455 2.54 9.48 14.62
N ALA A 456 3.57 8.83 14.06
CA ALA A 456 3.42 8.04 12.84
C ALA A 456 2.36 6.92 12.96
N GLY A 457 2.08 6.43 14.17
CA GLY A 457 1.04 5.42 14.41
C GLY A 457 -0.39 6.00 14.54
N SER A 458 -0.54 7.27 14.88
CA SER A 458 -1.85 7.92 15.11
C SER A 458 -2.21 8.98 14.06
N VAL A 459 -1.31 9.29 13.13
CA VAL A 459 -1.49 10.32 12.09
C VAL A 459 -2.79 10.16 11.30
N GLN A 460 -3.19 8.92 11.01
CA GLN A 460 -4.43 8.64 10.29
C GLN A 460 -5.66 9.10 11.08
N SER A 461 -5.80 8.67 12.34
CA SER A 461 -6.96 9.02 13.17
C SER A 461 -7.00 10.50 13.54
N ASP A 462 -5.85 11.06 13.88
CA ASP A 462 -5.73 12.44 14.36
C ASP A 462 -6.03 13.43 13.22
N ALA A 463 -5.49 13.18 12.02
CA ALA A 463 -5.76 14.03 10.88
C ALA A 463 -7.24 13.99 10.45
N ILE A 464 -7.88 12.81 10.49
CA ILE A 464 -9.31 12.69 10.18
C ILE A 464 -10.15 13.45 11.21
N ASN A 465 -9.84 13.32 12.50
CA ASN A 465 -10.56 14.00 13.57
C ASN A 465 -10.48 15.53 13.42
N GLU A 466 -9.29 16.07 13.15
CA GLU A 466 -9.08 17.49 12.91
C GLU A 466 -9.82 17.99 11.67
N TYR A 467 -9.80 17.23 10.57
CA TYR A 467 -10.60 17.57 9.38
C TYR A 467 -12.10 17.64 9.71
N LEU A 468 -12.63 16.65 10.42
CA LEU A 468 -14.05 16.61 10.81
C LEU A 468 -14.41 17.75 11.76
N GLU A 469 -13.50 18.15 12.64
CA GLU A 469 -13.67 19.30 13.53
C GLU A 469 -13.69 20.63 12.79
N ILE A 470 -12.73 20.86 11.88
CA ILE A 470 -12.72 22.01 10.97
C ILE A 470 -14.04 22.08 10.20
N LYS A 471 -14.50 20.93 9.70
CA LYS A 471 -15.77 20.84 8.97
C LYS A 471 -16.97 21.13 9.87
N ALA A 472 -17.01 20.61 11.09
CA ALA A 472 -18.08 20.84 12.05
C ALA A 472 -18.20 22.33 12.43
N ARG A 473 -17.06 22.99 12.66
CA ARG A 473 -16.98 24.43 12.99
C ARG A 473 -17.30 25.35 11.81
N GLY A 474 -17.27 24.84 10.57
CA GLY A 474 -17.56 25.65 9.38
C GLY A 474 -16.49 26.70 9.06
N LEU A 475 -15.21 26.38 9.31
CA LEU A 475 -14.09 27.31 9.11
C LEU A 475 -13.73 27.58 7.63
N ILE A 476 -14.36 26.84 6.71
CA ILE A 476 -14.21 26.96 5.26
C ILE A 476 -15.58 27.15 4.63
#